data_AF-R9ISX5-F1
#
_entry.id   AF-R9ISX5-F1
#
_cell.length_a   1.000
_cell.length_b   1.000
_cell.length_c   1.000
_cell.angle_alpha   90.00
_cell.angle_beta   90.00
_cell.angle_gamma   90.00
#
_symmetry.space_group_name_H-M   'P 1'
#
loop_
_entity.id
_entity.type
_entity.pdbx_description
1 polymer ?
#
loop_
_entity_poly.entity_id
_entity_poly.type
_entity_poly.pdbx_seq_one_letter_code
_entity_poly.pdbx_strand_id
1 'polypeptide(L)'
;MVGPKAPKDPEKKRSGFYIMRDKQISGSPQPDGSGVQFIYLNDGRLLSSARIVGNITDEEMLGMLTTTEGFRRVVHSIGVSVEMDAHDKTVEFVFQMYGKSDMYGSGTTLRMAVPADGMEYMLNLSACDWSADDDIPGQLRFVFDEPQKDGAAAQASATVKFYLNDGFTAPEPEEETRVDFSCAEYKQMLSKSLVQTGNNARLKAAIERAKRGEDITIAFIGGSITQGAGAVPINTKCYAYQTFEGLCRLAGKGVDENIHYIKAGVGGTPSELGMIRYERDVCRDGTVTPDIVVVEFAVNDEGDETKGVCYDSLVRKILLAENRPAVILLFAVFANDENLQERLCVVGERYQLPMVSTRDCVVEQFYKKAGEGRVVTKNQFFYDCYHPTNIGHKIMADGLLHLMEEVDSSLADVDTLEMAAVPAPIGDWFASVWLYDRSSNVDSVRVISVGDFSETDEELQSVEMDRNLTQTKEFPYNWKHEKGTEPFIMEICCTSLVLVYKDSGAPNAGCAQVFVDGEAVLLADPKQNGWTHCNPLICFQGRARRTWHVEIRMQPGDEDKEFTILGFGIVS
;
A
#
# COMPACT_ATOMS: atom_id res chain seq x y z
N MET A 1 24.75 -10.14 -59.23
CA MET A 1 24.49 -9.85 -57.80
C MET A 1 23.43 -10.83 -57.33
N VAL A 2 23.74 -11.63 -56.31
CA VAL A 2 22.76 -12.53 -55.70
C VAL A 2 22.06 -11.72 -54.61
N GLY A 3 20.75 -11.56 -54.71
CA GLY A 3 19.96 -10.85 -53.70
C GLY A 3 20.05 -11.54 -52.33
N PRO A 4 19.75 -10.81 -51.23
CA PRO A 4 19.83 -11.38 -49.89
C PRO A 4 18.87 -12.57 -49.78
N LYS A 5 19.41 -13.72 -49.35
CA LYS A 5 18.60 -14.89 -48.98
C LYS A 5 18.16 -14.70 -47.53
N ALA A 6 16.85 -14.79 -47.30
CA ALA A 6 16.28 -14.84 -45.96
C ALA A 6 16.95 -15.97 -45.14
N PRO A 7 17.23 -15.76 -43.84
CA PRO A 7 17.75 -16.82 -42.98
C PRO A 7 16.85 -18.05 -43.06
N LYS A 8 17.49 -19.22 -43.18
CA LYS A 8 16.81 -20.51 -43.07
C LYS A 8 16.66 -20.83 -41.59
N ASP A 9 15.42 -21.18 -41.23
CA ASP A 9 14.88 -21.45 -39.90
C ASP A 9 14.55 -20.20 -39.06
N PRO A 10 13.28 -19.74 -39.05
CA PRO A 10 12.82 -18.94 -37.92
C PRO A 10 12.94 -19.83 -36.68
N GLU A 11 13.64 -19.36 -35.64
CA GLU A 11 13.57 -19.98 -34.32
C GLU A 11 12.09 -20.23 -34.01
N LYS A 12 11.76 -21.50 -33.70
CA LYS A 12 10.40 -21.91 -33.41
C LYS A 12 9.87 -20.97 -32.31
N LYS A 13 8.83 -20.18 -32.63
CA LYS A 13 8.26 -19.20 -31.69
C LYS A 13 7.89 -19.93 -30.40
N ARG A 14 8.69 -19.76 -29.35
CA ARG A 14 8.49 -20.44 -28.07
C ARG A 14 7.18 -19.96 -27.47
N SER A 15 6.44 -20.87 -26.84
CA SER A 15 5.28 -20.48 -26.03
C SER A 15 5.76 -19.60 -24.86
N GLY A 16 4.92 -18.69 -24.39
CA GLY A 16 5.29 -17.78 -23.31
C GLY A 16 4.11 -16.98 -22.80
N PHE A 17 4.19 -16.55 -21.54
CA PHE A 17 3.17 -15.78 -20.86
C PHE A 17 3.73 -14.49 -20.31
N TYR A 18 2.90 -13.46 -20.23
CA TYR A 18 3.28 -12.19 -19.63
C TYR A 18 3.19 -12.28 -18.11
N ILE A 19 4.17 -11.69 -17.43
CA ILE A 19 4.06 -11.36 -16.00
C ILE A 19 3.83 -9.87 -15.80
N MET A 20 4.07 -9.06 -16.83
CA MET A 20 3.82 -7.63 -16.86
C MET A 20 3.49 -7.26 -18.30
N ARG A 21 2.38 -6.55 -18.54
CA ARG A 21 1.96 -6.12 -19.87
C ARG A 21 1.47 -4.69 -19.85
N ASP A 22 2.12 -3.85 -20.65
CA ASP A 22 1.79 -2.44 -20.89
C ASP A 22 1.61 -1.63 -19.59
N LYS A 23 2.50 -1.87 -18.62
CA LYS A 23 2.47 -1.17 -17.33
C LYS A 23 3.33 0.08 -17.39
N GLN A 24 2.78 1.17 -16.89
CA GLN A 24 3.53 2.40 -16.67
C GLN A 24 4.58 2.17 -15.58
N ILE A 25 5.80 2.68 -15.76
CA ILE A 25 6.89 2.57 -14.79
C ILE A 25 7.58 3.92 -14.61
N SER A 26 8.07 4.19 -13.40
CA SER A 26 8.86 5.39 -13.11
C SER A 26 9.83 5.13 -11.97
N GLY A 27 11.06 5.58 -12.14
CA GLY A 27 12.12 5.35 -11.18
C GLY A 27 11.98 6.23 -9.94
N SER A 28 11.85 5.60 -8.78
CA SER A 28 11.97 6.30 -7.49
C SER A 28 13.43 6.75 -7.26
N PRO A 29 13.65 7.95 -6.70
CA PRO A 29 14.99 8.47 -6.43
C PRO A 29 15.85 7.51 -5.61
N GLN A 30 17.09 7.27 -6.08
CA GLN A 30 18.11 6.52 -5.36
C GLN A 30 19.24 7.42 -4.87
N PRO A 31 20.01 7.01 -3.84
CA PRO A 31 21.13 7.80 -3.31
C PRO A 31 22.23 8.12 -4.33
N ASP A 32 22.39 7.29 -5.36
CA ASP A 32 23.37 7.48 -6.43
C ASP A 32 22.89 8.42 -7.55
N GLY A 33 21.67 8.96 -7.44
CA GLY A 33 21.05 9.84 -8.43
C GLY A 33 20.29 9.12 -9.54
N SER A 34 20.25 7.78 -9.54
CA SER A 34 19.44 6.99 -10.46
C SER A 34 17.95 6.96 -10.05
N GLY A 35 17.12 6.48 -10.96
CA GLY A 35 15.72 6.14 -10.69
C GLY A 35 15.50 4.64 -10.75
N VAL A 36 14.86 4.03 -9.75
CA VAL A 36 14.55 2.59 -9.80
C VAL A 36 13.07 2.33 -9.61
N GLN A 37 12.46 1.63 -10.57
CA GLN A 37 11.15 1.01 -10.39
C GLN A 37 11.37 -0.44 -9.95
N PHE A 38 10.93 -0.77 -8.74
CA PHE A 38 10.91 -2.13 -8.24
C PHE A 38 9.61 -2.84 -8.61
N ILE A 39 9.70 -4.11 -9.00
CA ILE A 39 8.56 -5.02 -9.22
C ILE A 39 8.85 -6.30 -8.43
N TYR A 40 8.14 -6.50 -7.33
CA TYR A 40 8.37 -7.67 -6.47
C TYR A 40 7.68 -8.93 -7.02
N LEU A 41 8.36 -10.06 -6.94
CA LEU A 41 7.90 -11.36 -7.42
C LEU A 41 7.59 -12.34 -6.27
N ASN A 42 8.11 -12.09 -5.06
CA ASN A 42 7.87 -12.89 -3.86
C ASN A 42 6.46 -12.69 -3.26
N ASP A 43 6.15 -13.44 -2.21
CA ASP A 43 4.87 -13.47 -1.48
C ASP A 43 3.66 -13.72 -2.40
N GLY A 44 3.82 -14.61 -3.38
CA GLY A 44 2.76 -14.97 -4.32
C GLY A 44 2.56 -13.98 -5.47
N ARG A 45 3.29 -12.85 -5.54
CA ARG A 45 3.15 -11.85 -6.60
C ARG A 45 3.45 -12.41 -7.99
N LEU A 46 4.46 -13.27 -8.14
CA LEU A 46 4.76 -13.93 -9.41
C LEU A 46 3.62 -14.85 -9.86
N LEU A 47 3.08 -15.65 -8.95
CA LEU A 47 1.97 -16.57 -9.24
C LEU A 47 0.73 -15.79 -9.65
N SER A 48 0.42 -14.72 -8.91
CA SER A 48 -0.69 -13.84 -9.23
C SER A 48 -0.50 -13.17 -10.59
N SER A 49 0.70 -12.67 -10.91
CA SER A 49 1.02 -12.10 -12.21
C SER A 49 0.86 -13.12 -13.34
N ALA A 50 1.33 -14.35 -13.14
CA ALA A 50 1.15 -15.45 -14.08
C ALA A 50 -0.33 -15.78 -14.32
N ARG A 51 -1.18 -15.69 -13.29
CA ARG A 51 -2.63 -15.89 -13.42
C ARG A 51 -3.33 -14.71 -14.09
N ILE A 52 -3.06 -13.49 -13.65
CA ILE A 52 -3.80 -12.28 -14.06
C ILE A 52 -3.38 -11.84 -15.46
N VAL A 53 -2.07 -11.78 -15.70
CA VAL A 53 -1.50 -11.25 -16.94
C VAL A 53 -1.21 -12.39 -17.92
N GLY A 54 -0.71 -13.50 -17.41
CA GLY A 54 -0.35 -14.68 -18.19
C GLY A 54 -1.49 -15.66 -18.47
N ASN A 55 -2.63 -15.50 -17.78
CA ASN A 55 -3.79 -16.40 -17.84
C ASN A 55 -3.44 -17.87 -17.55
N ILE A 56 -2.42 -18.14 -16.75
CA ILE A 56 -2.00 -19.50 -16.40
C ILE A 56 -2.98 -20.12 -15.41
N THR A 57 -3.55 -21.27 -15.78
CA THR A 57 -4.44 -22.08 -14.94
C THR A 57 -3.83 -23.43 -14.53
N ASP A 58 -2.64 -23.76 -15.03
CA ASP A 58 -1.92 -24.98 -14.70
C ASP A 58 -1.26 -24.83 -13.31
N GLU A 59 -1.85 -25.48 -12.31
CA GLU A 59 -1.36 -25.45 -10.92
C GLU A 59 0.02 -26.10 -10.74
N GLU A 60 0.38 -27.09 -11.56
CA GLU A 60 1.70 -27.72 -11.49
C GLU A 60 2.78 -26.74 -11.97
N MET A 61 2.51 -26.07 -13.10
CA MET A 61 3.38 -25.02 -13.64
C MET A 61 3.51 -23.84 -12.66
N LEU A 62 2.41 -23.40 -12.06
CA LEU A 62 2.44 -22.32 -11.06
C LEU A 62 3.21 -22.70 -9.80
N GLY A 63 3.05 -23.93 -9.32
CA GLY A 63 3.82 -24.47 -8.21
C GLY A 63 5.32 -24.51 -8.51
N MET A 64 5.71 -24.80 -9.76
CA MET A 64 7.12 -24.76 -10.16
C MET A 64 7.72 -23.35 -10.11
N LEU A 65 6.95 -22.30 -10.40
CA LEU A 65 7.44 -20.91 -10.40
C LEU A 65 7.83 -20.39 -9.00
N THR A 66 7.46 -21.08 -7.92
CA THR A 66 7.74 -20.65 -6.54
C THR A 66 9.15 -21.00 -6.06
N THR A 67 9.88 -21.82 -6.82
CA THR A 67 11.21 -22.31 -6.44
C THR A 67 12.22 -22.01 -7.53
N THR A 68 13.49 -21.86 -7.16
CA THR A 68 14.58 -21.71 -8.14
C THR A 68 14.65 -22.87 -9.14
N GLU A 69 14.55 -24.12 -8.69
CA GLU A 69 14.62 -25.30 -9.57
C GLU A 69 13.45 -25.35 -10.53
N GLY A 70 12.23 -25.19 -10.03
CA GLY A 70 11.02 -25.22 -10.85
C GLY A 70 10.97 -24.04 -11.83
N PHE A 71 11.34 -22.84 -11.40
CA PHE A 71 11.43 -21.66 -12.28
C PHE A 71 12.37 -21.94 -13.47
N ARG A 72 13.57 -22.46 -13.23
CA ARG A 72 14.54 -22.77 -14.29
C ARG A 72 14.09 -23.91 -15.19
N ARG A 73 13.30 -24.85 -14.66
CA ARG A 73 12.68 -25.92 -15.47
C ARG A 73 11.63 -25.36 -16.41
N VAL A 74 10.82 -24.41 -15.97
CA VAL A 74 9.70 -23.83 -16.73
C VAL A 74 10.18 -22.75 -17.71
N VAL A 75 11.00 -21.80 -17.26
CA VAL A 75 11.35 -20.58 -17.99
C VAL A 75 12.68 -20.75 -18.73
N HIS A 76 12.65 -20.55 -20.04
CA HIS A 76 13.80 -20.58 -20.94
C HIS A 76 14.52 -19.21 -21.01
N SER A 77 13.73 -18.14 -21.16
CA SER A 77 14.25 -16.78 -21.39
C SER A 77 13.22 -15.72 -21.03
N ILE A 78 13.68 -14.51 -20.77
CA ILE A 78 12.84 -13.36 -20.41
C ILE A 78 12.88 -12.34 -21.54
N GLY A 79 11.74 -12.07 -22.15
CA GLY A 79 11.54 -10.98 -23.11
C GLY A 79 11.14 -9.71 -22.37
N VAL A 80 11.80 -8.60 -22.70
CA VAL A 80 11.56 -7.30 -22.08
C VAL A 80 11.42 -6.25 -23.17
N SER A 81 10.35 -5.48 -23.12
CA SER A 81 10.16 -4.27 -23.93
C SER A 81 9.96 -3.08 -23.02
N VAL A 82 10.59 -1.96 -23.37
CA VAL A 82 10.44 -0.67 -22.69
C VAL A 82 10.19 0.37 -23.77
N GLU A 83 9.21 1.23 -23.55
CA GLU A 83 8.84 2.32 -24.47
C GLU A 83 8.86 3.65 -23.72
N MET A 84 9.61 4.62 -24.25
CA MET A 84 9.68 6.00 -23.76
C MET A 84 9.41 6.96 -24.93
N ASP A 85 8.92 8.17 -24.63
CA ASP A 85 8.78 9.24 -25.64
C ASP A 85 10.14 9.59 -26.28
N ALA A 86 11.22 9.48 -25.51
CA ALA A 86 12.60 9.62 -25.98
C ALA A 86 13.17 8.25 -26.37
N HIS A 87 13.06 7.90 -27.65
CA HIS A 87 13.48 6.60 -28.19
C HIS A 87 15.01 6.36 -28.23
N ASP A 88 15.82 7.35 -27.87
CA ASP A 88 17.29 7.22 -27.81
C ASP A 88 17.82 6.79 -26.43
N LYS A 89 16.91 6.58 -25.47
CA LYS A 89 17.24 6.18 -24.10
C LYS A 89 17.38 4.67 -23.96
N THR A 90 18.12 4.27 -22.94
CA THR A 90 18.29 2.87 -22.53
C THR A 90 17.91 2.77 -21.05
N VAL A 91 17.19 1.71 -20.70
CA VAL A 91 16.85 1.36 -19.32
C VAL A 91 17.55 0.06 -18.98
N GLU A 92 18.19 -0.02 -17.82
CA GLU A 92 18.74 -1.30 -17.37
C GLU A 92 17.62 -2.12 -16.72
N PHE A 93 17.34 -3.27 -17.32
CA PHE A 93 16.48 -4.29 -16.73
C PHE A 93 17.31 -5.21 -15.84
N VAL A 94 16.79 -5.49 -14.65
CA VAL A 94 17.42 -6.41 -13.69
C VAL A 94 16.41 -7.47 -13.27
N PHE A 95 16.83 -8.74 -13.28
CA PHE A 95 16.11 -9.86 -12.68
C PHE A 95 16.95 -10.39 -11.52
N GLN A 96 16.37 -10.48 -10.31
CA GLN A 96 17.06 -10.97 -9.12
C GLN A 96 16.35 -12.19 -8.53
N MET A 97 17.12 -13.23 -8.25
CA MET A 97 16.76 -14.27 -7.29
C MET A 97 17.13 -13.78 -5.89
N TYR A 98 16.20 -13.90 -4.94
CA TYR A 98 16.55 -13.71 -3.54
C TYR A 98 17.37 -14.89 -3.04
N GLY A 99 18.29 -14.62 -2.12
CA GLY A 99 19.17 -15.65 -1.58
C GLY A 99 18.74 -16.14 -0.20
N LYS A 100 19.21 -17.33 0.17
CA LYS A 100 18.90 -17.99 1.45
C LYS A 100 19.61 -17.31 2.63
N SER A 101 20.80 -16.78 2.40
CA SER A 101 21.64 -16.19 3.44
C SER A 101 21.25 -14.75 3.77
N ASP A 102 20.91 -13.98 2.75
CA ASP A 102 20.42 -12.61 2.82
C ASP A 102 19.41 -12.40 1.69
N MET A 103 18.13 -12.29 2.05
CA MET A 103 17.03 -12.22 1.09
C MET A 103 17.28 -11.16 0.00
N TYR A 104 17.79 -9.97 0.36
CA TYR A 104 17.94 -8.85 -0.58
C TYR A 104 19.37 -8.66 -1.09
N GLY A 105 20.37 -9.00 -0.29
CA GLY A 105 21.79 -8.77 -0.60
C GLY A 105 22.49 -9.95 -1.28
N SER A 106 21.90 -11.14 -1.26
CA SER A 106 22.47 -12.36 -1.86
C SER A 106 21.61 -12.91 -3.01
N GLY A 107 22.00 -14.06 -3.55
CA GLY A 107 21.40 -14.64 -4.75
C GLY A 107 21.90 -14.05 -6.08
N THR A 108 21.38 -14.57 -7.18
CA THR A 108 21.79 -14.22 -8.54
C THR A 108 21.10 -12.94 -9.01
N THR A 109 21.88 -11.98 -9.52
CA THR A 109 21.37 -10.75 -10.15
C THR A 109 21.79 -10.70 -11.61
N LEU A 110 20.82 -10.79 -12.52
CA LEU A 110 21.01 -10.72 -13.97
C LEU A 110 20.63 -9.33 -14.47
N ARG A 111 21.44 -8.76 -15.39
CA ARG A 111 21.25 -7.40 -15.93
C ARG A 111 21.24 -7.42 -17.45
N MET A 112 20.41 -6.58 -18.06
CA MET A 112 20.33 -6.39 -19.51
C MET A 112 20.00 -4.92 -19.81
N ALA A 113 20.80 -4.30 -20.69
CA ALA A 113 20.46 -2.99 -21.24
C ALA A 113 19.33 -3.13 -22.27
N VAL A 114 18.24 -2.38 -22.09
CA VAL A 114 17.05 -2.40 -22.95
C VAL A 114 16.85 -1.02 -23.57
N PRO A 115 17.09 -0.85 -24.87
CA PRO A 115 16.68 0.35 -25.60
C PRO A 115 15.19 0.63 -25.43
N ALA A 116 14.83 1.89 -25.20
CA ALA A 116 13.46 2.32 -24.92
C ALA A 116 12.65 2.60 -26.20
N ASP A 117 12.81 1.75 -27.21
CA ASP A 117 12.21 1.90 -28.55
C ASP A 117 10.95 1.03 -28.75
N GLY A 118 10.48 0.37 -27.69
CA GLY A 118 9.33 -0.52 -27.70
C GLY A 118 9.62 -1.92 -28.27
N MET A 119 10.83 -2.18 -28.79
CA MET A 119 11.20 -3.51 -29.29
C MET A 119 11.43 -4.49 -28.13
N GLU A 120 11.20 -5.78 -28.37
CA GLU A 120 11.48 -6.83 -27.40
C GLU A 120 12.95 -7.24 -27.46
N TYR A 121 13.60 -7.24 -26.29
CA TYR A 121 14.97 -7.70 -26.07
C TYR A 121 14.98 -8.93 -25.16
N MET A 122 15.88 -9.88 -25.44
CA MET A 122 15.86 -11.21 -24.85
C MET A 122 17.02 -11.45 -23.87
N LEU A 123 16.69 -11.73 -22.61
CA LEU A 123 17.61 -12.26 -21.61
C LEU A 123 17.57 -13.79 -21.63
N ASN A 124 18.65 -14.41 -22.12
CA ASN A 124 18.77 -15.87 -22.22
C ASN A 124 19.30 -16.47 -20.91
N LEU A 125 18.45 -17.22 -20.19
CA LEU A 125 18.77 -17.77 -18.88
C LEU A 125 19.71 -18.98 -18.92
N SER A 126 19.81 -19.66 -20.06
CA SER A 126 20.68 -20.84 -20.23
C SER A 126 22.17 -20.50 -20.25
N ALA A 127 22.50 -19.23 -20.53
CA ALA A 127 23.86 -18.71 -20.59
C ALA A 127 24.29 -18.03 -19.27
N CYS A 128 23.43 -18.01 -18.24
CA CYS A 128 23.69 -17.33 -16.99
C CYS A 128 24.37 -18.23 -15.96
N ASP A 129 25.33 -17.67 -15.23
CA ASP A 129 25.88 -18.29 -14.03
C ASP A 129 24.94 -18.06 -12.84
N TRP A 130 24.67 -19.12 -12.09
CA TRP A 130 23.70 -19.11 -11.01
C TRP A 130 24.36 -19.41 -9.67
N SER A 131 23.99 -18.64 -8.64
CA SER A 131 24.42 -18.87 -7.27
C SER A 131 23.76 -20.11 -6.67
N ALA A 132 24.53 -20.83 -5.83
CA ALA A 132 23.99 -21.90 -4.99
C ALA A 132 23.09 -21.35 -3.86
N ASP A 133 23.24 -20.06 -3.55
CA ASP A 133 22.47 -19.36 -2.54
C ASP A 133 21.08 -18.94 -3.02
N ASP A 134 20.76 -19.08 -4.31
CA ASP A 134 19.42 -18.78 -4.82
C ASP A 134 18.32 -19.56 -4.09
N ASP A 135 17.28 -18.84 -3.71
CA ASP A 135 16.08 -19.38 -3.06
C ASP A 135 14.88 -19.32 -4.00
N ILE A 136 14.40 -18.10 -4.31
CA ILE A 136 13.19 -17.85 -5.10
C ILE A 136 13.35 -16.68 -6.08
N PRO A 137 12.53 -16.60 -7.15
CA PRO A 137 12.38 -15.37 -7.93
C PRO A 137 11.95 -14.20 -7.03
N GLY A 138 12.83 -13.22 -6.89
CA GLY A 138 12.68 -12.16 -5.89
C GLY A 138 12.05 -10.89 -6.44
N GLN A 139 12.68 -10.29 -7.45
CA GLN A 139 12.23 -9.02 -8.01
C GLN A 139 12.74 -8.75 -9.43
N LEU A 140 12.04 -7.85 -10.12
CA LEU A 140 12.50 -7.12 -11.30
C LEU A 140 12.84 -5.68 -10.92
N ARG A 141 13.80 -5.07 -11.60
CA ARG A 141 14.06 -3.63 -11.52
C ARG A 141 14.19 -3.03 -12.91
N PHE A 142 13.65 -1.84 -13.07
CA PHE A 142 13.95 -0.96 -14.20
C PHE A 142 14.74 0.23 -13.66
N VAL A 143 16.00 0.32 -14.05
CA VAL A 143 16.92 1.37 -13.60
C VAL A 143 17.06 2.41 -14.71
N PHE A 144 16.70 3.64 -14.37
CA PHE A 144 16.80 4.83 -15.20
C PHE A 144 18.02 5.65 -14.77
N ASP A 145 18.69 6.29 -15.74
CA ASP A 145 19.80 7.21 -15.47
C ASP A 145 19.43 8.34 -14.50
N GLU A 146 18.16 8.76 -14.53
CA GLU A 146 17.62 9.80 -13.66
C GLU A 146 16.23 9.38 -13.13
N PRO A 147 15.89 9.72 -11.88
CA PRO A 147 14.58 9.45 -11.32
C PRO A 147 13.48 10.28 -11.97
N GLN A 148 12.23 9.92 -11.66
CA GLN A 148 11.07 10.73 -12.02
C GLN A 148 11.22 12.14 -11.43
N LYS A 149 11.39 13.13 -12.31
CA LYS A 149 11.47 14.55 -11.93
C LYS A 149 10.12 15.27 -12.05
N ASP A 150 9.26 14.84 -12.97
CA ASP A 150 7.97 15.47 -13.25
C ASP A 150 6.82 14.72 -12.55
N GLY A 151 5.94 15.42 -11.84
CA GLY A 151 4.76 14.82 -11.24
C GLY A 151 3.63 14.51 -12.24
N ALA A 152 3.76 14.81 -13.54
CA ALA A 152 2.62 14.78 -14.46
C ALA A 152 2.42 13.46 -15.23
N ALA A 153 3.51 12.73 -15.56
CA ALA A 153 3.47 11.56 -16.44
C ALA A 153 4.52 10.51 -16.05
N ALA A 154 4.27 9.25 -16.41
CA ALA A 154 5.23 8.16 -16.23
C ALA A 154 6.47 8.33 -17.14
N GLN A 155 7.63 7.81 -16.74
CA GLN A 155 8.82 7.82 -17.60
C GLN A 155 8.71 6.86 -18.79
N ALA A 156 8.12 5.68 -18.59
CA ALA A 156 8.04 4.64 -19.61
C ALA A 156 6.83 3.72 -19.45
N SER A 157 6.55 2.93 -20.49
CA SER A 157 5.73 1.72 -20.43
C SER A 157 6.64 0.49 -20.55
N ALA A 158 6.33 -0.60 -19.84
CA ALA A 158 7.10 -1.83 -19.92
C ALA A 158 6.24 -3.10 -19.96
N THR A 159 6.77 -4.09 -20.67
CA THR A 159 6.21 -5.43 -20.83
C THR A 159 7.30 -6.46 -20.57
N VAL A 160 6.98 -7.47 -19.76
CA VAL A 160 7.87 -8.58 -19.41
C VAL A 160 7.17 -9.90 -19.66
N LYS A 161 7.81 -10.74 -20.47
CA LYS A 161 7.29 -12.04 -20.91
C LYS A 161 8.26 -13.17 -20.58
N PHE A 162 7.75 -14.23 -19.98
CA PHE A 162 8.50 -15.46 -19.77
C PHE A 162 8.25 -16.42 -20.91
N TYR A 163 9.31 -16.74 -21.64
CA TYR A 163 9.32 -17.77 -22.68
C TYR A 163 9.66 -19.12 -22.07
N LEU A 164 8.96 -20.15 -22.52
CA LEU A 164 8.94 -21.46 -21.88
C LEU A 164 9.92 -22.44 -22.52
N ASN A 165 10.44 -23.34 -21.67
CA ASN A 165 11.14 -24.54 -22.13
C ASN A 165 10.18 -25.51 -22.82
N ASP A 166 10.77 -26.43 -23.60
CA ASP A 166 10.01 -27.46 -24.30
C ASP A 166 9.26 -28.34 -23.29
N GLY A 167 7.99 -28.65 -23.58
CA GLY A 167 7.10 -29.40 -22.68
C GLY A 167 6.15 -28.53 -21.86
N PHE A 168 6.34 -27.20 -21.86
CA PHE A 168 5.42 -26.24 -21.24
C PHE A 168 4.72 -25.38 -22.30
N THR A 169 3.48 -24.99 -22.02
CA THR A 169 2.69 -24.12 -22.88
C THR A 169 1.89 -23.12 -22.06
N ALA A 170 1.75 -21.90 -22.57
CA ALA A 170 0.85 -20.88 -22.06
C ALA A 170 -0.29 -20.63 -23.05
N PRO A 171 -1.47 -20.19 -22.58
CA PRO A 171 -2.54 -19.74 -23.45
C PRO A 171 -2.13 -18.47 -24.22
N GLU A 172 -2.79 -18.24 -25.35
CA GLU A 172 -2.61 -16.98 -26.07
C GLU A 172 -3.16 -15.82 -25.23
N PRO A 173 -2.46 -14.67 -25.21
CA PRO A 173 -2.90 -13.50 -24.48
C PRO A 173 -4.20 -12.95 -25.07
N GLU A 174 -5.12 -12.56 -24.20
CA GLU A 174 -6.33 -11.86 -24.62
C GLU A 174 -5.98 -10.45 -25.13
N GLU A 175 -6.58 -10.03 -26.26
CA GLU A 175 -6.45 -8.65 -26.73
C GLU A 175 -7.17 -7.68 -25.80
N GLU A 176 -6.47 -6.61 -25.41
CA GLU A 176 -7.02 -5.54 -24.57
C GLU A 176 -7.21 -4.28 -25.40
N THR A 177 -8.42 -3.72 -25.34
CA THR A 177 -8.70 -2.39 -25.88
C THR A 177 -8.57 -1.36 -24.77
N ARG A 178 -8.27 -0.11 -25.14
CA ARG A 178 -8.21 1.00 -24.19
C ARG A 178 -9.55 1.17 -23.46
N VAL A 179 -9.49 1.36 -22.14
CA VAL A 179 -10.66 1.66 -21.31
C VAL A 179 -11.26 3.01 -21.72
N ASP A 180 -12.54 3.01 -22.08
CA ASP A 180 -13.32 4.22 -22.34
C ASP A 180 -14.12 4.62 -21.10
N PHE A 181 -13.63 5.63 -20.38
CA PHE A 181 -14.27 6.17 -19.18
C PHE A 181 -15.55 6.98 -19.47
N SER A 182 -15.89 7.21 -20.75
CA SER A 182 -17.07 8.00 -21.13
C SER A 182 -18.27 7.15 -21.53
N CYS A 183 -18.09 5.85 -21.76
CA CYS A 183 -19.13 4.95 -22.26
C CYS A 183 -20.23 4.68 -21.22
N ALA A 184 -21.38 4.20 -21.69
CA ALA A 184 -22.53 3.91 -20.83
C ALA A 184 -22.26 2.76 -19.86
N GLU A 185 -21.51 1.76 -20.32
CA GLU A 185 -21.10 0.59 -19.54
C GLU A 185 -20.19 1.00 -18.37
N TYR A 186 -19.29 1.97 -18.59
CA TYR A 186 -18.46 2.53 -17.53
C TYR A 186 -19.31 3.22 -16.46
N LYS A 187 -20.28 4.05 -16.86
CA LYS A 187 -21.20 4.73 -15.93
C LYS A 187 -22.05 3.74 -15.13
N GLN A 188 -22.52 2.66 -15.77
CA GLN A 188 -23.27 1.59 -15.10
C GLN A 188 -22.39 0.80 -14.13
N MET A 189 -21.12 0.55 -14.49
CA MET A 189 -20.14 -0.05 -13.58
C MET A 189 -19.90 0.88 -12.38
N LEU A 190 -19.70 2.17 -12.64
CA LEU A 190 -19.41 3.18 -11.62
C LEU A 190 -20.56 3.37 -10.63
N SER A 191 -21.82 3.32 -11.07
CA SER A 191 -22.97 3.46 -10.17
C SER A 191 -23.04 2.37 -9.10
N LYS A 192 -22.39 1.22 -9.31
CA LYS A 192 -22.28 0.14 -8.31
C LYS A 192 -21.26 0.46 -7.21
N SER A 193 -20.44 1.49 -7.38
CA SER A 193 -19.48 1.90 -6.36
C SER A 193 -20.15 2.54 -5.14
N LEU A 194 -21.32 3.16 -5.30
CA LEU A 194 -22.03 3.82 -4.22
C LEU A 194 -22.81 2.79 -3.38
N VAL A 195 -22.27 2.44 -2.20
CA VAL A 195 -22.95 1.53 -1.26
C VAL A 195 -24.07 2.26 -0.54
N GLN A 196 -23.77 3.45 0.00
CA GLN A 196 -24.77 4.37 0.56
C GLN A 196 -24.21 5.80 0.62
N THR A 197 -25.10 6.79 0.59
CA THR A 197 -24.74 8.19 0.88
C THR A 197 -24.72 8.49 2.38
N GLY A 198 -25.39 7.67 3.20
CA GLY A 198 -25.58 7.95 4.62
C GLY A 198 -26.35 9.26 4.86
N ASN A 199 -26.17 9.85 6.04
CA ASN A 199 -26.57 11.23 6.33
C ASN A 199 -25.57 12.18 5.67
N ASN A 200 -26.04 12.96 4.68
CA ASN A 200 -25.14 13.73 3.83
C ASN A 200 -24.74 15.10 4.40
N ALA A 201 -25.25 15.49 5.57
CA ALA A 201 -25.22 16.87 6.07
C ALA A 201 -23.80 17.45 6.15
N ARG A 202 -22.86 16.68 6.74
CA ARG A 202 -21.47 17.12 6.93
C ARG A 202 -20.71 17.23 5.60
N LEU A 203 -20.84 16.22 4.74
CA LEU A 203 -20.15 16.20 3.44
C LEU A 203 -20.68 17.32 2.54
N LYS A 204 -22.00 17.51 2.48
CA LYS A 204 -22.61 18.60 1.72
C LYS A 204 -22.18 19.97 2.23
N ALA A 205 -22.14 20.16 3.56
CA ALA A 205 -21.68 21.41 4.14
C ALA A 205 -20.22 21.72 3.74
N ALA A 206 -19.33 20.73 3.74
CA ALA A 206 -17.95 20.90 3.30
C ALA A 206 -17.84 21.26 1.81
N ILE A 207 -18.60 20.58 0.93
CA ILE A 207 -18.64 20.90 -0.52
C ILE A 207 -19.16 22.33 -0.75
N GLU A 208 -20.21 22.73 -0.06
CA GLU A 208 -20.77 24.09 -0.18
C GLU A 208 -19.81 25.17 0.36
N ARG A 209 -19.07 24.89 1.44
CA ARG A 209 -17.99 25.77 1.93
C ARG A 209 -16.88 25.91 0.90
N ALA A 210 -16.46 24.81 0.30
CA ALA A 210 -15.45 24.80 -0.76
C ALA A 210 -15.87 25.67 -1.97
N LYS A 211 -17.12 25.54 -2.42
CA LYS A 211 -17.70 26.37 -3.50
C LYS A 211 -17.70 27.86 -3.17
N ARG A 212 -17.99 28.22 -1.92
CA ARG A 212 -17.94 29.62 -1.45
C ARG A 212 -16.53 30.19 -1.33
N GLY A 213 -15.49 29.37 -1.51
CA GLY A 213 -14.10 29.79 -1.37
C GLY A 213 -13.60 29.80 0.07
N GLU A 214 -14.32 29.16 0.99
CA GLU A 214 -13.83 28.97 2.36
C GLU A 214 -12.74 27.90 2.37
N ASP A 215 -11.72 28.08 3.21
CA ASP A 215 -10.69 27.06 3.40
C ASP A 215 -11.32 25.77 3.95
N ILE A 216 -11.09 24.67 3.23
CA ILE A 216 -11.41 23.33 3.69
C ILE A 216 -10.22 22.40 3.48
N THR A 217 -10.13 21.33 4.27
CA THR A 217 -9.13 20.29 4.10
C THR A 217 -9.79 18.94 3.85
N ILE A 218 -9.36 18.25 2.79
CA ILE A 218 -9.68 16.84 2.55
C ILE A 218 -8.44 15.97 2.85
N ALA A 219 -8.65 14.97 3.69
CA ALA A 219 -7.62 14.03 4.10
C ALA A 219 -7.95 12.59 3.69
N PHE A 220 -6.91 11.81 3.41
CA PHE A 220 -6.98 10.40 3.08
C PHE A 220 -6.06 9.63 4.03
N ILE A 221 -6.61 8.65 4.75
CA ILE A 221 -5.85 7.78 5.65
C ILE A 221 -6.12 6.31 5.30
N GLY A 222 -5.04 5.53 5.17
CA GLY A 222 -5.13 4.13 4.77
C GLY A 222 -3.79 3.45 4.55
N GLY A 223 -3.83 2.34 3.80
CA GLY A 223 -2.68 1.50 3.49
C GLY A 223 -1.84 1.97 2.30
N SER A 224 -1.20 1.01 1.61
CA SER A 224 -0.33 1.26 0.44
C SER A 224 -1.09 1.82 -0.75
N ILE A 225 -2.36 1.46 -0.94
CA ILE A 225 -3.20 2.01 -2.02
C ILE A 225 -3.44 3.51 -1.76
N THR A 226 -3.67 3.90 -0.50
CA THR A 226 -3.75 5.31 -0.09
C THR A 226 -2.42 6.03 -0.28
N GLN A 227 -1.27 5.38 0.00
CA GLN A 227 0.06 5.94 -0.28
C GLN A 227 0.21 6.23 -1.79
N GLY A 228 -0.40 5.40 -2.63
CA GLY A 228 -0.42 5.51 -4.09
C GLY A 228 0.31 4.38 -4.80
N ALA A 229 0.61 3.27 -4.12
CA ALA A 229 1.28 2.13 -4.73
C ALA A 229 0.53 1.65 -5.99
N GLY A 230 1.28 1.45 -7.08
CA GLY A 230 0.74 1.10 -8.40
C GLY A 230 0.31 2.29 -9.28
N ALA A 231 0.15 3.49 -8.70
CA ALA A 231 0.03 4.73 -9.45
C ALA A 231 1.40 5.25 -9.90
N VAL A 232 1.45 5.75 -11.12
CA VAL A 232 2.67 6.20 -11.78
C VAL A 232 2.41 7.52 -12.53
N PRO A 233 2.90 8.66 -12.02
CA PRO A 233 3.60 8.84 -10.75
C PRO A 233 2.69 8.70 -9.51
N ILE A 234 3.29 8.24 -8.42
CA ILE A 234 2.62 7.85 -7.16
C ILE A 234 1.84 9.00 -6.48
N ASN A 235 2.31 10.24 -6.65
CA ASN A 235 1.78 11.41 -5.95
C ASN A 235 0.56 12.06 -6.62
N THR A 236 0.39 11.91 -7.94
CA THR A 236 -0.70 12.58 -8.69
C THR A 236 -1.61 11.62 -9.45
N LYS A 237 -1.18 10.39 -9.74
CA LYS A 237 -2.04 9.37 -10.37
C LYS A 237 -2.72 8.47 -9.35
N CYS A 238 -2.42 8.60 -8.07
CA CYS A 238 -3.14 7.90 -7.02
C CYS A 238 -4.59 8.41 -6.90
N TYR A 239 -5.48 7.57 -6.36
CA TYR A 239 -6.89 7.92 -6.25
C TYR A 239 -7.12 9.12 -5.32
N ALA A 240 -6.29 9.28 -4.30
CA ALA A 240 -6.39 10.37 -3.32
C ALA A 240 -6.23 11.74 -4.01
N TYR A 241 -5.16 11.91 -4.80
CA TYR A 241 -4.96 13.15 -5.54
C TYR A 241 -6.03 13.37 -6.61
N GLN A 242 -6.41 12.33 -7.37
CA GLN A 242 -7.45 12.45 -8.39
C GLN A 242 -8.82 12.82 -7.80
N THR A 243 -9.13 12.33 -6.59
CA THR A 243 -10.33 12.72 -5.85
C THR A 243 -10.26 14.17 -5.38
N PHE A 244 -9.12 14.59 -4.81
CA PHE A 244 -8.88 15.97 -4.43
C PHE A 244 -9.03 16.93 -5.62
N GLU A 245 -8.40 16.62 -6.75
CA GLU A 245 -8.50 17.41 -7.98
C GLU A 245 -9.94 17.45 -8.49
N GLY A 246 -10.66 16.32 -8.44
CA GLY A 246 -12.06 16.26 -8.81
C GLY A 246 -12.97 17.08 -7.89
N LEU A 247 -12.72 17.10 -6.58
CA LEU A 247 -13.43 17.96 -5.62
C LEU A 247 -13.16 19.44 -5.91
N CYS A 248 -11.92 19.81 -6.24
CA CYS A 248 -11.59 21.15 -6.69
C CYS A 248 -12.40 21.55 -7.92
N ARG A 249 -12.45 20.68 -8.94
CA ARG A 249 -13.28 20.90 -10.14
C ARG A 249 -14.76 21.02 -9.81
N LEU A 250 -15.31 20.14 -8.97
CA LEU A 250 -16.71 20.17 -8.54
C LEU A 250 -17.05 21.50 -7.84
N ALA A 251 -16.11 22.04 -7.06
CA ALA A 251 -16.25 23.32 -6.37
C ALA A 251 -15.97 24.56 -7.27
N GLY A 252 -15.51 24.36 -8.51
CA GLY A 252 -15.10 25.43 -9.41
C GLY A 252 -13.79 26.12 -8.99
N LYS A 253 -12.86 25.36 -8.39
CA LYS A 253 -11.59 25.80 -7.81
C LYS A 253 -10.38 25.13 -8.47
N GLY A 254 -9.24 25.80 -8.45
CA GLY A 254 -7.92 25.25 -8.73
C GLY A 254 -7.33 24.50 -7.53
N VAL A 255 -6.36 23.62 -7.80
CA VAL A 255 -5.70 22.74 -6.83
C VAL A 255 -4.77 23.46 -5.84
N ASP A 256 -4.54 24.76 -6.03
CA ASP A 256 -3.74 25.61 -5.12
C ASP A 256 -4.58 26.77 -4.55
N GLU A 257 -5.92 26.66 -4.58
CA GLU A 257 -6.84 27.64 -3.99
C GLU A 257 -7.22 27.27 -2.53
N ASN A 258 -8.51 27.22 -2.19
CA ASN A 258 -9.04 27.09 -0.83
C ASN A 258 -9.31 25.65 -0.38
N ILE A 259 -8.87 24.65 -1.14
CA ILE A 259 -9.05 23.23 -0.79
C ILE A 259 -7.67 22.65 -0.57
N HIS A 260 -7.43 22.19 0.64
CA HIS A 260 -6.14 21.66 1.08
C HIS A 260 -6.17 20.13 1.05
N TYR A 261 -5.05 19.54 0.67
CA TYR A 261 -4.91 18.10 0.41
C TYR A 261 -3.95 17.46 1.42
N ILE A 262 -4.42 16.40 2.10
CA ILE A 262 -3.59 15.57 2.98
C ILE A 262 -3.67 14.11 2.52
N LYS A 263 -2.53 13.51 2.17
CA LYS A 263 -2.40 12.07 1.89
C LYS A 263 -1.51 11.41 2.93
N ALA A 264 -2.14 10.59 3.77
CA ALA A 264 -1.56 9.90 4.90
C ALA A 264 -1.69 8.37 4.76
N GLY A 265 -1.21 7.82 3.64
CA GLY A 265 -1.16 6.38 3.40
C GLY A 265 0.18 5.79 3.84
N VAL A 266 0.15 4.64 4.54
CA VAL A 266 1.36 3.90 4.94
C VAL A 266 1.22 2.44 4.53
N GLY A 267 2.16 1.97 3.70
CA GLY A 267 2.07 0.64 3.09
C GLY A 267 2.14 -0.50 4.10
N GLY A 268 1.31 -1.54 3.91
CA GLY A 268 1.31 -2.74 4.75
C GLY A 268 0.62 -2.59 6.13
N THR A 269 0.14 -1.39 6.49
CA THR A 269 -0.32 -1.14 7.86
C THR A 269 -1.85 -1.23 8.01
N PRO A 270 -2.37 -1.84 9.08
CA PRO A 270 -3.81 -1.84 9.40
C PRO A 270 -4.27 -0.55 10.08
N SER A 271 -5.58 -0.41 10.29
CA SER A 271 -6.21 0.68 11.04
C SER A 271 -5.72 0.77 12.48
N GLU A 272 -5.20 -0.32 13.04
CA GLU A 272 -4.53 -0.38 14.34
C GLU A 272 -3.33 0.59 14.44
N LEU A 273 -2.53 0.71 13.37
CA LEU A 273 -1.51 1.77 13.29
C LEU A 273 -2.15 3.12 12.93
N GLY A 274 -3.16 3.10 12.04
CA GLY A 274 -3.88 4.28 11.56
C GLY A 274 -4.43 5.16 12.68
N MET A 275 -5.04 4.57 13.71
CA MET A 275 -5.56 5.29 14.88
C MET A 275 -4.47 5.95 15.73
N ILE A 276 -3.26 5.38 15.78
CA ILE A 276 -2.12 5.92 16.55
C ILE A 276 -1.48 7.10 15.81
N ARG A 277 -1.37 7.03 14.48
CA ARG A 277 -0.70 8.05 13.65
C ARG A 277 -1.63 9.14 13.13
N TYR A 278 -2.93 9.09 13.44
CA TYR A 278 -3.92 10.04 12.93
C TYR A 278 -3.56 11.50 13.24
N GLU A 279 -3.22 11.82 14.49
CA GLU A 279 -2.80 13.16 14.89
C GLU A 279 -1.58 13.65 14.09
N ARG A 280 -0.56 12.81 14.00
CA ARG A 280 0.72 13.14 13.35
C ARG A 280 0.55 13.33 11.83
N ASP A 281 -0.13 12.39 11.19
CA ASP A 281 -0.14 12.30 9.72
C ASP A 281 -1.28 13.07 9.08
N VAL A 282 -2.44 13.13 9.74
CA VAL A 282 -3.62 13.81 9.21
C VAL A 282 -3.76 15.19 9.83
N CYS A 283 -3.78 15.27 11.16
CA CYS A 283 -3.94 16.55 11.85
C CYS A 283 -2.65 17.36 11.94
N ARG A 284 -1.51 16.82 11.49
CA ARG A 284 -0.18 17.45 11.57
C ARG A 284 0.10 18.01 12.97
N ASP A 285 -0.10 17.16 13.97
CA ASP A 285 0.02 17.45 15.40
C ASP A 285 -0.83 18.66 15.85
N GLY A 286 -2.04 18.77 15.29
CA GLY A 286 -3.04 19.79 15.62
C GLY A 286 -2.93 21.07 14.78
N THR A 287 -1.99 21.16 13.85
CA THR A 287 -1.87 22.33 12.93
C THR A 287 -2.83 22.26 11.74
N VAL A 288 -3.41 21.09 11.48
CA VAL A 288 -4.40 20.83 10.42
C VAL A 288 -5.67 20.27 11.03
N THR A 289 -6.82 20.74 10.55
CA THR A 289 -8.14 20.25 10.94
C THR A 289 -8.88 19.80 9.68
N PRO A 290 -9.02 18.49 9.41
CA PRO A 290 -9.68 18.00 8.21
C PRO A 290 -11.19 18.23 8.28
N ASP A 291 -11.81 18.64 7.16
CA ASP A 291 -13.27 18.77 7.03
C ASP A 291 -13.90 17.52 6.40
N ILE A 292 -13.13 16.81 5.56
CA ILE A 292 -13.49 15.54 4.95
C ILE A 292 -12.34 14.56 5.19
N VAL A 293 -12.64 13.36 5.70
CA VAL A 293 -11.67 12.28 5.86
C VAL A 293 -12.15 11.03 5.13
N VAL A 294 -11.34 10.53 4.20
CA VAL A 294 -11.55 9.24 3.54
C VAL A 294 -10.73 8.17 4.27
N VAL A 295 -11.38 7.12 4.74
CA VAL A 295 -10.78 6.01 5.49
C VAL A 295 -10.77 4.73 4.64
N GLU A 296 -9.59 4.20 4.34
CA GLU A 296 -9.37 3.06 3.44
C GLU A 296 -8.45 2.02 4.08
N PHE A 297 -9.04 0.97 4.68
CA PHE A 297 -8.28 -0.13 5.30
C PHE A 297 -8.87 -1.52 5.01
N ALA A 298 -9.84 -1.61 4.10
CA ALA A 298 -10.62 -2.83 3.87
C ALA A 298 -9.79 -4.03 3.39
N VAL A 299 -8.59 -3.77 2.86
CA VAL A 299 -7.67 -4.82 2.39
C VAL A 299 -6.45 -4.99 3.30
N ASN A 300 -6.32 -4.17 4.36
CA ASN A 300 -5.19 -4.20 5.30
C ASN A 300 -5.59 -4.74 6.68
N ASP A 301 -6.85 -4.55 7.10
CA ASP A 301 -7.33 -4.86 8.45
C ASP A 301 -7.45 -6.35 8.78
N GLU A 302 -6.97 -7.23 7.90
CA GLU A 302 -6.76 -8.62 8.32
C GLU A 302 -5.62 -8.71 9.34
N GLY A 303 -4.68 -7.75 9.29
CA GLY A 303 -3.61 -7.57 10.27
C GLY A 303 -4.03 -6.84 11.56
N ASP A 304 -5.26 -6.32 11.69
CA ASP A 304 -5.77 -5.77 12.96
C ASP A 304 -6.06 -6.91 13.95
N GLU A 305 -5.38 -6.91 15.10
CA GLU A 305 -5.54 -7.93 16.14
C GLU A 305 -6.98 -7.99 16.70
N THR A 306 -7.68 -6.85 16.65
CA THR A 306 -9.01 -6.69 17.22
C THR A 306 -10.14 -7.01 16.24
N LYS A 307 -9.81 -7.27 14.96
CA LYS A 307 -10.76 -7.57 13.89
C LYS A 307 -11.87 -6.51 13.77
N GLY A 308 -11.52 -5.22 13.88
CA GLY A 308 -12.37 -4.08 13.56
C GLY A 308 -12.59 -3.08 14.70
N VAL A 309 -12.19 -3.38 15.94
CA VAL A 309 -12.29 -2.40 17.06
C VAL A 309 -11.38 -1.20 16.80
N CYS A 310 -10.19 -1.43 16.23
CA CYS A 310 -9.27 -0.37 15.85
C CYS A 310 -9.85 0.52 14.73
N TYR A 311 -10.49 -0.09 13.72
CA TYR A 311 -11.16 0.64 12.64
C TYR A 311 -12.32 1.51 13.16
N ASP A 312 -13.21 0.93 13.98
CA ASP A 312 -14.31 1.65 14.60
C ASP A 312 -13.79 2.76 15.54
N SER A 313 -12.73 2.49 16.30
CA SER A 313 -12.03 3.48 17.13
C SER A 313 -11.48 4.65 16.31
N LEU A 314 -10.81 4.40 15.19
CA LEU A 314 -10.33 5.45 14.27
C LEU A 314 -11.48 6.30 13.74
N VAL A 315 -12.55 5.67 13.24
CA VAL A 315 -13.72 6.38 12.71
C VAL A 315 -14.37 7.23 13.79
N ARG A 316 -14.55 6.71 15.01
CA ARG A 316 -15.09 7.45 16.14
C ARG A 316 -14.21 8.63 16.54
N LYS A 317 -12.89 8.43 16.59
CA LYS A 317 -11.91 9.47 16.88
C LYS A 317 -12.04 10.66 15.91
N ILE A 318 -12.21 10.37 14.62
CA ILE A 318 -12.46 11.40 13.60
C ILE A 318 -13.81 12.09 13.82
N LEU A 319 -14.88 11.32 14.02
CA LEU A 319 -16.25 11.86 14.18
C LEU A 319 -16.44 12.70 15.46
N LEU A 320 -15.63 12.43 16.50
CA LEU A 320 -15.61 13.14 17.78
C LEU A 320 -14.78 14.43 17.76
N ALA A 321 -14.06 14.72 16.68
CA ALA A 321 -13.33 15.98 16.55
C ALA A 321 -14.27 17.19 16.64
N GLU A 322 -13.78 18.29 17.23
CA GLU A 322 -14.60 19.48 17.53
C GLU A 322 -15.28 20.07 16.29
N ASN A 323 -14.61 20.03 15.14
CA ASN A 323 -15.12 20.55 13.87
C ASN A 323 -16.11 19.61 13.17
N ARG A 324 -16.41 18.43 13.74
CA ARG A 324 -17.39 17.46 13.23
C ARG A 324 -17.18 17.16 11.73
N PRO A 325 -16.03 16.58 11.32
CA PRO A 325 -15.73 16.31 9.92
C PRO A 325 -16.72 15.33 9.29
N ALA A 326 -16.82 15.39 7.97
CA ALA A 326 -17.41 14.32 7.16
C ALA A 326 -16.44 13.14 7.08
N VAL A 327 -16.95 11.91 7.18
CA VAL A 327 -16.14 10.69 7.05
C VAL A 327 -16.72 9.85 5.92
N ILE A 328 -15.87 9.43 4.97
CA ILE A 328 -16.22 8.55 3.86
C ILE A 328 -15.45 7.24 4.05
N LEU A 329 -16.14 6.11 4.04
CA LEU A 329 -15.48 4.80 4.09
C LEU A 329 -15.27 4.28 2.66
N LEU A 330 -14.03 3.94 2.31
CA LEU A 330 -13.66 3.39 1.01
C LEU A 330 -13.24 1.93 1.17
N PHE A 331 -13.90 1.03 0.44
CA PHE A 331 -13.57 -0.39 0.40
C PHE A 331 -12.80 -0.72 -0.89
N ALA A 332 -11.47 -0.78 -0.81
CA ALA A 332 -10.62 -1.29 -1.88
C ALA A 332 -10.80 -2.81 -2.09
N VAL A 333 -10.11 -3.39 -3.08
CA VAL A 333 -10.20 -4.82 -3.40
C VAL A 333 -8.86 -5.36 -3.90
N PHE A 334 -8.51 -6.58 -3.50
CA PHE A 334 -7.33 -7.28 -4.01
C PHE A 334 -7.63 -8.09 -5.27
N ALA A 335 -6.58 -8.54 -5.96
CA ALA A 335 -6.74 -9.30 -7.20
C ALA A 335 -7.24 -10.75 -6.98
N ASN A 336 -7.54 -11.17 -5.76
CA ASN A 336 -8.31 -12.37 -5.47
C ASN A 336 -9.81 -12.06 -5.21
N ASP A 337 -10.24 -10.82 -5.45
CA ASP A 337 -11.61 -10.30 -5.27
C ASP A 337 -12.07 -10.16 -3.82
N GLU A 338 -11.15 -10.36 -2.87
CA GLU A 338 -11.40 -10.27 -1.43
C GLU A 338 -11.18 -8.84 -0.89
N ASN A 339 -11.99 -8.49 0.11
CA ASN A 339 -11.79 -7.38 1.02
C ASN A 339 -12.59 -7.63 2.32
N LEU A 340 -12.50 -6.72 3.28
CA LEU A 340 -13.18 -6.77 4.57
C LEU A 340 -14.43 -5.89 4.64
N GLN A 341 -15.05 -5.57 3.50
CA GLN A 341 -16.24 -4.71 3.45
C GLN A 341 -17.35 -5.24 4.36
N GLU A 342 -17.67 -6.54 4.32
CA GLU A 342 -18.73 -7.12 5.16
C GLU A 342 -18.46 -6.96 6.67
N ARG A 343 -17.18 -7.01 7.07
CA ARG A 343 -16.76 -6.80 8.46
C ARG A 343 -16.90 -5.33 8.87
N LEU A 344 -16.54 -4.40 7.98
CA LEU A 344 -16.35 -3.00 8.32
C LEU A 344 -17.56 -2.11 7.97
N CYS A 345 -18.47 -2.55 7.08
CA CYS A 345 -19.62 -1.74 6.64
C CYS A 345 -20.59 -1.41 7.79
N VAL A 346 -20.66 -2.25 8.82
CA VAL A 346 -21.48 -2.03 10.02
C VAL A 346 -21.13 -0.71 10.72
N VAL A 347 -19.89 -0.22 10.58
CA VAL A 347 -19.45 1.09 11.08
C VAL A 347 -20.16 2.22 10.32
N GLY A 348 -20.16 2.16 9.00
CA GLY A 348 -20.84 3.14 8.14
C GLY A 348 -22.36 3.07 8.26
N GLU A 349 -22.94 1.88 8.39
CA GLU A 349 -24.38 1.71 8.66
C GLU A 349 -24.78 2.33 10.00
N ARG A 350 -23.99 2.07 11.06
CA ARG A 350 -24.31 2.52 12.42
C ARG A 350 -24.23 4.04 12.57
N TYR A 351 -23.22 4.66 11.99
CA TYR A 351 -23.00 6.10 12.05
C TYR A 351 -23.63 6.86 10.88
N GLN A 352 -24.31 6.15 9.97
CA GLN A 352 -24.90 6.70 8.74
C GLN A 352 -23.87 7.45 7.89
N LEU A 353 -22.71 6.85 7.64
CA LEU A 353 -21.62 7.45 6.86
C LEU A 353 -21.75 7.12 5.37
N PRO A 354 -21.33 8.03 4.47
CA PRO A 354 -21.08 7.68 3.08
C PRO A 354 -20.11 6.49 2.95
N MET A 355 -20.44 5.55 2.06
CA MET A 355 -19.62 4.37 1.79
C MET A 355 -19.48 4.13 0.29
N VAL A 356 -18.24 3.90 -0.16
CA VAL A 356 -17.89 3.60 -1.55
C VAL A 356 -17.17 2.25 -1.60
N SER A 357 -17.60 1.37 -2.50
CA SER A 357 -16.99 0.07 -2.75
C SER A 357 -16.36 -0.01 -4.13
N THR A 358 -15.04 -0.12 -4.16
CA THR A 358 -14.32 -0.45 -5.40
C THR A 358 -14.62 -1.89 -5.81
N ARG A 359 -14.73 -2.80 -4.83
CA ARG A 359 -15.07 -4.22 -5.06
C ARG A 359 -16.37 -4.37 -5.85
N ASP A 360 -17.45 -3.76 -5.36
CA ASP A 360 -18.78 -3.89 -5.96
C ASP A 360 -18.84 -3.23 -7.35
N CYS A 361 -17.97 -2.25 -7.59
CA CYS A 361 -17.80 -1.60 -8.88
C CYS A 361 -17.14 -2.53 -9.93
N VAL A 362 -16.01 -3.19 -9.58
CA VAL A 362 -15.13 -3.78 -10.61
C VAL A 362 -15.15 -5.30 -10.71
N VAL A 363 -15.47 -6.04 -9.65
CA VAL A 363 -15.26 -7.49 -9.61
C VAL A 363 -16.02 -8.22 -10.72
N GLU A 364 -17.27 -7.85 -10.99
CA GLU A 364 -18.03 -8.46 -12.09
C GLU A 364 -17.36 -8.29 -13.47
N GLN A 365 -16.61 -7.19 -13.69
CA GLN A 365 -15.94 -6.94 -14.97
C GLN A 365 -14.83 -7.94 -15.24
N PHE A 366 -14.16 -8.42 -14.20
CA PHE A 366 -13.05 -9.37 -14.31
C PHE A 366 -13.49 -10.73 -14.85
N TYR A 367 -14.79 -11.05 -14.76
CA TYR A 367 -15.37 -12.31 -15.22
C TYR A 367 -16.18 -12.20 -16.51
N LYS A 368 -16.36 -10.99 -17.05
CA LYS A 368 -16.97 -10.80 -18.37
C LYS A 368 -16.00 -11.15 -19.48
N LYS A 369 -16.48 -11.73 -20.57
CA LYS A 369 -15.65 -11.96 -21.76
C LYS A 369 -15.57 -10.70 -22.63
N ALA A 370 -14.56 -10.65 -23.49
CA ALA A 370 -14.53 -9.67 -24.58
C ALA A 370 -15.85 -9.71 -25.38
N GLY A 371 -16.44 -8.52 -25.62
CA GLY A 371 -17.72 -8.38 -26.33
C GLY A 371 -18.97 -8.49 -25.45
N GLU A 372 -18.88 -8.88 -24.19
CA GLU A 372 -20.01 -8.97 -23.24
C GLU A 372 -20.21 -7.67 -22.42
N GLY A 373 -19.79 -6.53 -22.97
CA GLY A 373 -19.84 -5.25 -22.26
C GLY A 373 -18.84 -5.16 -21.10
N ARG A 374 -17.68 -5.83 -21.21
CA ARG A 374 -16.54 -5.66 -20.30
C ARG A 374 -15.90 -4.30 -20.51
N VAL A 375 -15.74 -3.55 -19.42
CA VAL A 375 -15.17 -2.20 -19.41
C VAL A 375 -13.67 -2.21 -19.12
N VAL A 376 -13.23 -3.07 -18.20
CA VAL A 376 -11.85 -3.13 -17.72
C VAL A 376 -11.47 -4.59 -17.43
N THR A 377 -10.28 -5.01 -17.83
CA THR A 377 -9.74 -6.33 -17.46
C THR A 377 -9.03 -6.29 -16.11
N LYS A 378 -8.77 -7.46 -15.55
CA LYS A 378 -8.01 -7.58 -14.30
C LYS A 378 -6.57 -7.06 -14.47
N ASN A 379 -5.93 -7.32 -15.61
CA ASN A 379 -4.63 -6.74 -15.95
C ASN A 379 -4.69 -5.21 -16.11
N GLN A 380 -5.75 -4.64 -16.69
CA GLN A 380 -5.86 -3.18 -16.78
C GLN A 380 -6.08 -2.53 -15.42
N PHE A 381 -6.82 -3.17 -14.52
CA PHE A 381 -7.09 -2.64 -13.19
C PHE A 381 -5.90 -2.79 -12.23
N PHE A 382 -5.27 -3.97 -12.17
CA PHE A 382 -4.25 -4.31 -11.18
C PHE A 382 -2.83 -4.15 -11.71
N TYR A 383 -1.98 -3.44 -10.97
CA TYR A 383 -0.55 -3.34 -11.21
C TYR A 383 0.18 -4.61 -10.76
N ASP A 384 -0.14 -5.10 -9.57
CA ASP A 384 0.26 -6.39 -9.01
C ASP A 384 -0.94 -7.05 -8.30
N CYS A 385 -0.73 -8.07 -7.47
CA CYS A 385 -1.84 -8.75 -6.79
C CYS A 385 -2.61 -7.90 -5.76
N TYR A 386 -2.05 -6.77 -5.34
CA TYR A 386 -2.59 -5.90 -4.31
C TYR A 386 -3.03 -4.54 -4.86
N HIS A 387 -2.22 -3.96 -5.74
CA HIS A 387 -2.25 -2.55 -6.04
C HIS A 387 -2.90 -2.26 -7.40
N PRO A 388 -3.74 -1.22 -7.51
CA PRO A 388 -4.30 -0.79 -8.79
C PRO A 388 -3.27 -0.06 -9.66
N THR A 389 -3.46 -0.10 -10.98
CA THR A 389 -2.76 0.78 -11.93
C THR A 389 -3.33 2.21 -11.88
N ASN A 390 -2.81 3.11 -12.71
CA ASN A 390 -3.46 4.41 -12.99
C ASN A 390 -4.94 4.29 -13.39
N ILE A 391 -5.32 3.23 -14.13
CA ILE A 391 -6.72 2.97 -14.50
C ILE A 391 -7.52 2.60 -13.25
N GLY A 392 -7.00 1.70 -12.41
CA GLY A 392 -7.65 1.30 -11.18
C GLY A 392 -7.80 2.46 -10.20
N HIS A 393 -6.76 3.25 -10.00
CA HIS A 393 -6.80 4.47 -9.17
C HIS A 393 -7.80 5.50 -9.70
N LYS A 394 -7.90 5.67 -11.03
CA LYS A 394 -8.93 6.51 -11.62
C LYS A 394 -10.33 6.00 -11.32
N ILE A 395 -10.58 4.69 -11.42
CA ILE A 395 -11.89 4.09 -11.09
C ILE A 395 -12.25 4.32 -9.62
N MET A 396 -11.27 4.15 -8.72
CA MET A 396 -11.47 4.44 -7.29
C MET A 396 -11.83 5.91 -7.05
N ALA A 397 -11.11 6.84 -7.69
CA ALA A 397 -11.38 8.27 -7.58
C ALA A 397 -12.75 8.64 -8.17
N ASP A 398 -13.10 8.11 -9.34
CA ASP A 398 -14.39 8.34 -9.98
C ASP A 398 -15.54 7.84 -9.08
N GLY A 399 -15.34 6.78 -8.28
CA GLY A 399 -16.35 6.30 -7.33
C GLY A 399 -16.59 7.26 -6.16
N LEU A 400 -15.51 7.85 -5.63
CA LEU A 400 -15.60 8.90 -4.61
C LEU A 400 -16.22 10.19 -5.17
N LEU A 401 -15.88 10.55 -6.41
CA LEU A 401 -16.45 11.71 -7.08
C LEU A 401 -17.93 11.51 -7.40
N HIS A 402 -18.33 10.31 -7.81
CA HIS A 402 -19.74 9.97 -7.99
C HIS A 402 -20.54 10.17 -6.69
N LEU A 403 -20.02 9.71 -5.54
CA LEU A 403 -20.63 10.00 -4.24
C LEU A 403 -20.76 11.52 -3.99
N MET A 404 -19.68 12.29 -4.23
CA MET A 404 -19.69 13.75 -4.00
C MET A 404 -20.69 14.47 -4.91
N GLU A 405 -20.81 14.06 -6.18
CA GLU A 405 -21.79 14.59 -7.13
C GLU A 405 -23.24 14.28 -6.73
N GLU A 406 -23.52 13.07 -6.24
CA GLU A 406 -24.85 12.69 -5.71
C GLU A 406 -25.21 13.52 -4.48
N VAL A 407 -24.27 13.73 -3.56
CA VAL A 407 -24.48 14.58 -2.37
C VAL A 407 -24.64 16.05 -2.74
N ASP A 408 -23.88 16.54 -3.72
CA ASP A 408 -23.96 17.91 -4.20
C ASP A 408 -25.31 18.23 -4.84
N SER A 409 -25.85 17.29 -5.62
CA SER A 409 -27.16 17.43 -6.27
C SER A 409 -28.36 17.18 -5.35
N SER A 410 -28.14 16.49 -4.22
CA SER A 410 -29.18 16.19 -3.23
C SER A 410 -29.54 17.38 -2.32
N LEU A 411 -30.70 17.32 -1.67
CA LEU A 411 -31.00 18.22 -0.55
C LEU A 411 -30.12 17.88 0.66
N ALA A 412 -29.79 18.90 1.46
CA ALA A 412 -29.06 18.71 2.70
C ALA A 412 -29.93 18.00 3.73
N ASP A 413 -29.42 16.92 4.30
CA ASP A 413 -29.94 16.37 5.54
C ASP A 413 -29.66 17.30 6.72
N VAL A 414 -30.32 17.04 7.84
CA VAL A 414 -29.94 17.62 9.14
C VAL A 414 -28.89 16.69 9.77
N ASP A 415 -27.79 17.25 10.29
CA ASP A 415 -26.84 16.45 11.06
C ASP A 415 -27.48 16.05 12.39
N THR A 416 -27.90 14.78 12.48
CA THR A 416 -28.52 14.18 13.66
C THR A 416 -27.56 13.24 14.40
N LEU A 417 -26.29 13.18 14.01
CA LEU A 417 -25.33 12.24 14.59
C LEU A 417 -24.80 12.76 15.92
N GLU A 418 -25.32 12.20 17.01
CA GLU A 418 -24.90 12.48 18.38
C GLU A 418 -24.04 11.33 18.93
N MET A 419 -22.72 11.42 18.75
CA MET A 419 -21.78 10.33 19.06
C MET A 419 -21.88 9.79 20.49
N ALA A 420 -22.21 10.66 21.47
CA ALA A 420 -22.37 10.27 22.87
C ALA A 420 -23.55 9.30 23.11
N ALA A 421 -24.55 9.28 22.22
CA ALA A 421 -25.73 8.42 22.31
C ALA A 421 -25.62 7.17 21.41
N VAL A 422 -24.61 7.10 20.54
CA VAL A 422 -24.44 6.02 19.56
C VAL A 422 -23.31 5.09 20.01
N PRO A 423 -23.61 3.90 20.56
CA PRO A 423 -22.60 2.91 20.87
C PRO A 423 -21.85 2.45 19.62
N ALA A 424 -20.58 2.13 19.82
CA ALA A 424 -19.71 1.53 18.82
C ALA A 424 -20.28 0.18 18.34
N PRO A 425 -20.44 -0.04 17.02
CA PRO A 425 -20.97 -1.30 16.50
C PRO A 425 -19.99 -2.48 16.65
N ILE A 426 -18.68 -2.22 16.70
CA ILE A 426 -17.65 -3.24 16.91
C ILE A 426 -16.97 -3.01 18.27
N GLY A 427 -16.47 -1.80 18.52
CA GLY A 427 -15.86 -1.41 19.79
C GLY A 427 -15.06 -0.10 19.69
N ASP A 428 -14.81 0.53 20.83
CA ASP A 428 -14.17 1.86 20.88
C ASP A 428 -13.06 2.00 21.93
N TRP A 429 -12.43 0.88 22.32
CA TRP A 429 -11.36 0.86 23.32
C TRP A 429 -10.16 1.77 23.00
N PHE A 430 -9.99 2.16 21.74
CA PHE A 430 -8.88 2.99 21.29
C PHE A 430 -9.32 4.33 20.70
N ALA A 431 -10.59 4.74 20.84
CA ALA A 431 -11.09 5.98 20.23
C ALA A 431 -10.38 7.26 20.74
N SER A 432 -9.69 7.19 21.89
CA SER A 432 -8.86 8.26 22.44
C SER A 432 -7.36 7.93 22.48
N VAL A 433 -6.92 6.93 21.72
CA VAL A 433 -5.51 6.56 21.64
C VAL A 433 -4.68 7.74 21.14
N TRP A 434 -3.47 7.91 21.67
CA TRP A 434 -2.49 8.89 21.22
C TRP A 434 -1.10 8.28 21.18
N LEU A 435 -0.24 8.82 20.32
CA LEU A 435 1.14 8.37 20.14
C LEU A 435 2.06 8.92 21.24
N TYR A 436 2.81 8.04 21.90
CA TYR A 436 3.97 8.39 22.71
C TYR A 436 5.24 7.83 22.08
N ASP A 437 6.23 8.70 21.91
CA ASP A 437 7.53 8.39 21.32
C ASP A 437 8.66 9.14 22.05
N ARG A 438 9.89 9.04 21.55
CA ARG A 438 11.06 9.67 22.21
C ARG A 438 10.97 11.20 22.28
N SER A 439 10.15 11.84 21.45
CA SER A 439 9.95 13.29 21.47
C SER A 439 8.87 13.75 22.46
N SER A 440 8.08 12.80 22.97
CA SER A 440 6.92 13.08 23.81
C SER A 440 7.32 13.52 25.22
N ASN A 441 6.58 14.45 25.80
CA ASN A 441 6.79 14.94 27.15
C ASN A 441 5.44 15.13 27.88
N VAL A 442 5.03 14.14 28.67
CA VAL A 442 3.74 14.08 29.35
C VAL A 442 3.86 13.43 30.72
N ASP A 443 3.09 13.90 31.70
CA ASP A 443 3.17 13.42 33.09
C ASP A 443 2.64 11.99 33.29
N SER A 444 1.84 11.48 32.35
CA SER A 444 1.23 10.15 32.43
C SER A 444 2.19 9.00 32.11
N VAL A 445 3.38 9.32 31.57
CA VAL A 445 4.41 8.36 31.19
C VAL A 445 5.74 8.78 31.79
N ARG A 446 6.43 7.85 32.44
CA ARG A 446 7.76 8.07 33.00
C ARG A 446 8.71 6.97 32.54
N VAL A 447 9.64 7.30 31.65
CA VAL A 447 10.75 6.41 31.30
C VAL A 447 11.71 6.35 32.47
N ILE A 448 11.85 5.16 33.07
CA ILE A 448 12.72 4.90 34.23
C ILE A 448 14.15 4.63 33.77
N SER A 449 14.31 3.87 32.69
CA SER A 449 15.58 3.56 32.05
C SER A 449 15.34 3.25 30.58
N VAL A 450 16.23 3.72 29.70
CA VAL A 450 16.24 3.27 28.30
C VAL A 450 17.10 2.00 28.11
N GLY A 451 17.87 1.60 29.13
CA GLY A 451 18.79 0.47 29.05
C GLY A 451 19.71 0.58 27.85
N ASP A 452 19.86 -0.53 27.13
CA ASP A 452 20.63 -0.62 25.90
C ASP A 452 19.85 -0.19 24.64
N PHE A 453 18.60 0.29 24.79
CA PHE A 453 17.78 0.89 23.72
C PHE A 453 18.07 2.40 23.55
N SER A 454 19.35 2.77 23.53
CA SER A 454 19.78 4.17 23.60
C SER A 454 20.01 4.83 22.23
N GLU A 455 20.16 4.03 21.17
CA GLU A 455 20.45 4.53 19.82
C GLU A 455 19.19 5.00 19.09
N THR A 456 19.36 5.69 17.96
CA THR A 456 18.27 6.06 17.05
C THR A 456 18.37 5.26 15.76
N ASP A 457 17.29 4.62 15.37
CA ASP A 457 17.18 3.97 14.08
C ASP A 457 16.87 4.98 12.97
N GLU A 458 17.68 4.95 11.92
CA GLU A 458 17.52 5.80 10.74
C GLU A 458 17.02 5.03 9.52
N GLU A 459 17.00 3.69 9.58
CA GLU A 459 16.49 2.80 8.54
C GLU A 459 15.02 2.47 8.86
N LEU A 460 14.16 3.43 8.54
CA LEU A 460 12.74 3.40 8.87
C LEU A 460 11.89 3.21 7.61
N GLN A 461 10.70 2.66 7.81
CA GLN A 461 9.67 2.70 6.79
C GLN A 461 9.45 4.16 6.39
N SER A 462 9.44 4.44 5.10
CA SER A 462 9.34 5.81 4.60
C SER A 462 8.33 5.88 3.46
N VAL A 463 7.54 6.95 3.43
CA VAL A 463 6.38 7.07 2.52
C VAL A 463 6.27 8.44 1.87
N GLU A 464 5.84 8.48 0.61
CA GLU A 464 5.48 9.70 -0.09
C GLU A 464 4.17 10.25 0.47
N MET A 465 4.21 11.41 1.11
CA MET A 465 3.03 12.11 1.64
C MET A 465 2.59 13.24 0.71
N ASP A 466 1.29 13.53 0.71
CA ASP A 466 0.71 14.64 -0.06
C ASP A 466 1.12 14.60 -1.55
N ARG A 467 1.71 15.68 -2.07
CA ARG A 467 2.30 15.73 -3.43
C ARG A 467 3.81 15.48 -3.44
N ASN A 468 4.42 15.22 -2.28
CA ASN A 468 5.87 15.13 -2.12
C ASN A 468 6.39 13.74 -2.50
N LEU A 469 7.31 13.70 -3.46
CA LEU A 469 8.00 12.48 -3.88
C LEU A 469 9.18 12.12 -2.95
N THR A 470 9.62 13.05 -2.10
CA THR A 470 10.58 12.73 -1.05
C THR A 470 9.86 11.98 0.06
N GLN A 471 10.35 10.77 0.34
CA GLN A 471 9.75 9.93 1.37
C GLN A 471 9.96 10.53 2.76
N THR A 472 8.91 10.52 3.56
CA THR A 472 8.90 10.90 4.97
C THR A 472 9.11 9.66 5.81
N LYS A 473 10.08 9.69 6.73
CA LYS A 473 10.34 8.59 7.67
C LYS A 473 9.21 8.49 8.68
N GLU A 474 8.66 7.29 8.83
CA GLU A 474 7.64 6.97 9.80
C GLU A 474 8.30 6.70 11.17
N PHE A 475 7.81 7.36 12.23
CA PHE A 475 8.28 7.22 13.61
C PHE A 475 9.80 7.46 13.82
N PRO A 476 10.32 8.66 13.47
CA PRO A 476 11.74 8.98 13.60
C PRO A 476 12.22 9.12 15.06
N TYR A 477 11.30 9.29 16.01
CA TYR A 477 11.61 9.44 17.43
C TYR A 477 11.52 8.09 18.15
N ASN A 478 12.37 7.15 17.74
CA ASN A 478 12.35 5.76 18.19
C ASN A 478 13.48 5.44 19.18
N TRP A 479 13.46 4.24 19.77
CA TRP A 479 14.56 3.67 20.55
C TRP A 479 15.11 2.38 19.94
N LYS A 480 16.36 2.43 19.48
CA LYS A 480 17.08 1.28 18.91
C LYS A 480 18.00 0.62 19.93
N HIS A 481 17.90 -0.70 20.02
CA HIS A 481 18.87 -1.59 20.63
C HIS A 481 19.84 -2.10 19.56
N GLU A 482 21.13 -2.09 19.85
CA GLU A 482 22.17 -2.71 19.00
C GLU A 482 22.78 -3.95 19.65
N LYS A 483 23.09 -3.86 20.94
CA LYS A 483 23.65 -4.94 21.75
C LYS A 483 23.48 -4.65 23.24
N GLY A 484 23.42 -5.70 24.05
CA GLY A 484 23.39 -5.61 25.51
C GLY A 484 22.21 -6.35 26.13
N THR A 485 22.07 -6.21 27.44
CA THR A 485 21.09 -6.94 28.27
C THR A 485 20.17 -6.01 29.05
N GLU A 486 20.52 -4.73 29.16
CA GLU A 486 19.79 -3.77 29.99
C GLU A 486 18.49 -3.36 29.30
N PRO A 487 17.33 -3.49 29.98
CA PRO A 487 16.03 -3.35 29.34
C PRO A 487 15.55 -1.90 29.25
N PHE A 488 14.60 -1.66 28.35
CA PHE A 488 13.80 -0.45 28.36
C PHE A 488 12.71 -0.58 29.44
N ILE A 489 12.58 0.41 30.33
CA ILE A 489 11.65 0.41 31.46
C ILE A 489 10.87 1.73 31.51
N MET A 490 9.55 1.63 31.60
CA MET A 490 8.68 2.78 31.83
C MET A 490 7.56 2.49 32.84
N GLU A 491 7.08 3.54 33.51
CA GLU A 491 5.83 3.55 34.27
C GLU A 491 4.78 4.35 33.48
N ILE A 492 3.58 3.80 33.33
CA ILE A 492 2.54 4.40 32.48
C ILE A 492 1.15 4.27 33.10
N CYS A 493 0.41 5.37 33.19
CA CYS A 493 -0.97 5.38 33.68
C CYS A 493 -1.96 5.33 32.51
N CYS A 494 -2.53 4.16 32.24
CA CYS A 494 -3.41 3.94 31.08
C CYS A 494 -4.41 2.80 31.29
N THR A 495 -5.38 2.69 30.37
CA THR A 495 -6.37 1.60 30.26
C THR A 495 -6.04 0.62 29.14
N SER A 496 -5.37 1.09 28.09
CA SER A 496 -4.87 0.27 26.96
C SER A 496 -3.48 0.74 26.55
N LEU A 497 -2.66 -0.21 26.09
CA LEU A 497 -1.29 0.03 25.61
C LEU A 497 -1.01 -0.82 24.37
N VAL A 498 -0.50 -0.17 23.33
CA VAL A 498 -0.02 -0.76 22.08
C VAL A 498 1.47 -0.46 21.95
N LEU A 499 2.29 -1.47 21.66
CA LEU A 499 3.68 -1.29 21.24
C LEU A 499 3.71 -1.06 19.74
N VAL A 500 4.43 -0.05 19.26
CA VAL A 500 4.79 0.08 17.85
C VAL A 500 6.28 -0.24 17.74
N TYR A 501 6.64 -1.27 17.00
CA TYR A 501 8.04 -1.66 16.79
C TYR A 501 8.35 -1.85 15.30
N LYS A 502 9.64 -1.90 14.97
CA LYS A 502 10.10 -2.03 13.59
C LYS A 502 10.26 -3.51 13.24
N ASP A 503 9.50 -3.99 12.25
CA ASP A 503 9.83 -5.22 11.56
C ASP A 503 11.10 -5.02 10.70
N SER A 504 11.88 -6.08 10.51
CA SER A 504 13.09 -6.04 9.70
C SER A 504 13.39 -7.41 9.09
N GLY A 505 13.72 -7.40 7.79
CA GLY A 505 14.26 -8.57 7.10
C GLY A 505 15.76 -8.80 7.35
N ALA A 506 16.42 -7.92 8.11
CA ALA A 506 17.85 -7.99 8.32
C ALA A 506 18.26 -9.26 9.11
N PRO A 507 19.34 -9.95 8.72
CA PRO A 507 19.78 -11.17 9.41
C PRO A 507 20.04 -10.96 10.92
N ASN A 508 20.54 -9.77 11.28
CA ASN A 508 20.87 -9.35 12.65
C ASN A 508 19.67 -8.82 13.45
N ALA A 509 18.45 -8.80 12.90
CA ALA A 509 17.25 -8.46 13.69
C ALA A 509 16.95 -9.55 14.72
N GLY A 510 16.68 -9.14 15.97
CA GLY A 510 16.38 -10.02 17.10
C GLY A 510 15.02 -9.75 17.70
N CYS A 511 14.50 -10.69 18.48
CA CYS A 511 13.19 -10.59 19.11
C CYS A 511 13.27 -9.91 20.48
N ALA A 512 12.19 -9.24 20.90
CA ALA A 512 12.06 -8.65 22.23
C ALA A 512 10.77 -9.10 22.92
N GLN A 513 10.87 -9.39 24.21
CA GLN A 513 9.75 -9.76 25.08
C GLN A 513 9.28 -8.54 25.88
N VAL A 514 7.98 -8.26 25.83
CA VAL A 514 7.31 -7.23 26.63
C VAL A 514 6.74 -7.85 27.89
N PHE A 515 7.00 -7.21 29.03
CA PHE A 515 6.46 -7.54 30.34
C PHE A 515 5.62 -6.37 30.88
N VAL A 516 4.51 -6.70 31.56
CA VAL A 516 3.64 -5.74 32.26
C VAL A 516 3.44 -6.22 33.69
N ASP A 517 3.84 -5.43 34.68
CA ASP A 517 3.90 -5.79 36.10
C ASP A 517 4.63 -7.13 36.36
N GLY A 518 5.66 -7.42 35.54
CA GLY A 518 6.46 -8.65 35.63
C GLY A 518 5.89 -9.86 34.88
N GLU A 519 4.68 -9.77 34.31
CA GLU A 519 4.09 -10.82 33.49
C GLU A 519 4.44 -10.62 32.01
N ALA A 520 4.93 -11.67 31.33
CA ALA A 520 5.17 -11.64 29.89
C ALA A 520 3.85 -11.56 29.13
N VAL A 521 3.65 -10.53 28.31
CA VAL A 521 2.38 -10.30 27.59
C VAL A 521 2.50 -10.43 26.07
N LEU A 522 3.67 -10.15 25.51
CA LEU A 522 3.88 -10.10 24.05
C LEU A 522 5.33 -10.41 23.68
N LEU A 523 5.53 -11.26 22.67
CA LEU A 523 6.82 -11.43 21.99
C LEU A 523 6.76 -10.66 20.66
N ALA A 524 7.61 -9.67 20.50
CA ALA A 524 7.78 -8.91 19.26
C ALA A 524 8.91 -9.54 18.43
N ASP A 525 8.55 -10.10 17.27
CA ASP A 525 9.47 -10.74 16.32
C ASP A 525 9.55 -9.93 15.04
N PRO A 526 10.62 -9.12 14.83
CA PRO A 526 10.77 -8.29 13.64
C PRO A 526 10.76 -9.05 12.32
N LYS A 527 10.97 -10.37 12.34
CA LYS A 527 11.06 -11.19 11.11
C LYS A 527 9.71 -11.70 10.64
N GLN A 528 8.62 -11.46 11.39
CA GLN A 528 7.29 -11.95 11.03
C GLN A 528 6.81 -11.41 9.68
N ASN A 529 6.97 -10.10 9.45
CA ASN A 529 6.68 -9.49 8.15
C ASN A 529 7.90 -9.51 7.20
N GLY A 530 9.12 -9.47 7.74
CA GLY A 530 10.35 -9.72 6.97
C GLY A 530 10.85 -8.55 6.11
N TRP A 531 10.33 -7.34 6.29
CA TRP A 531 10.84 -6.11 5.67
C TRP A 531 10.65 -4.91 6.60
N THR A 532 11.27 -3.77 6.29
CA THR A 532 11.21 -2.56 7.15
C THR A 532 9.80 -1.99 7.22
N HIS A 533 9.08 -2.30 8.31
CA HIS A 533 7.65 -2.03 8.46
C HIS A 533 7.29 -1.61 9.90
N CYS A 534 6.33 -0.70 10.05
CA CYS A 534 5.82 -0.26 11.35
C CYS A 534 4.73 -1.20 11.86
N ASN A 535 5.01 -1.97 12.92
CA ASN A 535 4.13 -3.01 13.41
C ASN A 535 3.50 -2.63 14.76
N PRO A 536 2.18 -2.36 14.83
CA PRO A 536 1.49 -2.21 16.11
C PRO A 536 1.14 -3.59 16.69
N LEU A 537 1.35 -3.78 17.99
CA LEU A 537 0.87 -4.95 18.73
C LEU A 537 0.33 -4.56 20.10
N ILE A 538 -0.84 -5.08 20.47
CA ILE A 538 -1.56 -4.78 21.70
C ILE A 538 -0.89 -5.50 22.88
N CYS A 539 -0.32 -4.72 23.80
CA CYS A 539 0.20 -5.24 25.06
C CYS A 539 -0.95 -5.58 26.02
N PHE A 540 -1.97 -4.71 26.09
CA PHE A 540 -3.24 -4.94 26.77
C PHE A 540 -4.28 -3.89 26.36
N GLN A 541 -5.55 -4.20 26.59
CA GLN A 541 -6.66 -3.29 26.29
C GLN A 541 -7.78 -3.37 27.33
N GLY A 542 -8.50 -2.26 27.51
CA GLY A 542 -9.73 -2.21 28.31
C GLY A 542 -9.55 -2.53 29.81
N ARG A 543 -8.35 -2.33 30.36
CA ARG A 543 -8.06 -2.56 31.78
C ARG A 543 -8.45 -1.34 32.63
N ALA A 544 -8.55 -1.55 33.95
CA ALA A 544 -8.75 -0.44 34.88
C ALA A 544 -7.57 0.54 34.83
N ARG A 545 -7.88 1.84 34.82
CA ARG A 545 -6.86 2.90 34.80
C ARG A 545 -6.02 2.86 36.08
N ARG A 546 -4.74 2.55 35.93
CA ARG A 546 -3.71 2.63 36.98
C ARG A 546 -2.33 2.75 36.34
N THR A 547 -1.31 2.99 37.17
CA THR A 547 0.09 2.91 36.74
C THR A 547 0.50 1.44 36.55
N TRP A 548 1.04 1.15 35.38
CA TRP A 548 1.62 -0.14 34.99
C TRP A 548 3.13 0.00 34.88
N HIS A 549 3.86 -1.02 35.33
CA HIS A 549 5.30 -1.14 35.10
C HIS A 549 5.53 -1.94 33.82
N VAL A 550 6.11 -1.32 32.80
CA VAL A 550 6.35 -1.95 31.49
C VAL A 550 7.85 -2.09 31.27
N GLU A 551 8.25 -3.27 30.82
CA GLU A 551 9.64 -3.61 30.55
C GLU A 551 9.76 -4.34 29.21
N ILE A 552 10.72 -3.93 28.39
CA ILE A 552 11.03 -4.57 27.11
C ILE A 552 12.46 -5.08 27.18
N ARG A 553 12.61 -6.40 27.02
CA ARG A 553 13.90 -7.11 27.09
C ARG A 553 14.17 -7.81 25.77
N MET A 554 15.42 -7.83 25.32
CA MET A 554 15.81 -8.76 24.26
C MET A 554 15.55 -10.21 24.69
N GLN A 555 15.12 -11.05 23.75
CA GLN A 555 14.95 -12.48 23.99
C GLN A 555 16.31 -13.12 24.32
N PRO A 556 16.37 -14.11 25.25
CA PRO A 556 17.63 -14.80 25.51
C PRO A 556 18.24 -15.41 24.24
N GLY A 557 19.49 -15.05 23.95
CA GLY A 557 20.21 -15.39 22.72
C GLY A 557 20.22 -14.30 21.65
N ASP A 558 19.42 -13.23 21.82
CA ASP A 558 19.30 -12.11 20.89
C ASP A 558 19.91 -10.81 21.45
N GLU A 559 20.67 -10.89 22.54
CA GLU A 559 21.32 -9.74 23.19
C GLU A 559 22.36 -9.05 22.29
N ASP A 560 22.91 -9.74 21.29
CA ASP A 560 23.84 -9.14 20.30
C ASP A 560 23.12 -8.75 18.99
N LYS A 561 21.79 -8.63 18.99
CA LYS A 561 20.96 -8.32 17.82
C LYS A 561 20.24 -6.98 17.93
N GLU A 562 19.80 -6.47 16.78
CA GLU A 562 19.08 -5.21 16.69
C GLU A 562 17.58 -5.35 16.92
N PHE A 563 16.98 -4.38 17.62
CA PHE A 563 15.52 -4.22 17.76
C PHE A 563 15.17 -2.74 17.93
N THR A 564 14.05 -2.29 17.38
CA THR A 564 13.66 -0.88 17.45
C THR A 564 12.23 -0.73 17.96
N ILE A 565 12.08 -0.02 19.08
CA ILE A 565 10.80 0.47 19.60
C ILE A 565 10.51 1.79 18.88
N LEU A 566 9.50 1.82 18.01
CA LEU A 566 9.12 3.02 17.27
C LEU A 566 8.27 3.98 18.13
N GLY A 567 7.51 3.45 19.08
CA GLY A 567 6.67 4.23 19.98
C GLY A 567 5.59 3.37 20.63
N PHE A 568 4.59 4.04 21.20
CA PHE A 568 3.48 3.41 21.90
C PHE A 568 2.16 4.11 21.57
N GLY A 569 1.09 3.33 21.40
CA GLY A 569 -0.28 3.84 21.41
C GLY A 569 -0.86 3.75 22.83
N ILE A 570 -1.31 4.87 23.39
CA ILE A 570 -1.77 4.95 24.78
C ILE A 570 -3.21 5.44 24.85
N VAL A 571 -4.04 4.75 25.63
CA VAL A 571 -5.38 5.22 26.01
C VAL A 571 -5.38 5.49 27.51
N SER A 572 -5.55 6.75 27.91
CA SER A 572 -5.36 7.19 29.30
C SER A 572 -6.43 6.73 30.28
#